data_AF-A0A0A9YS94-F1
#
_entry.id   AF-A0A0A9YS94-F1
#
_cell.length_a   1.000
_cell.length_b   1.000
_cell.length_c   1.000
_cell.angle_alpha   90.00
_cell.angle_beta   90.00
_cell.angle_gamma   90.00
#
_symmetry.space_group_name_H-M   'P 1'
#
loop_
_entity.id
_entity.type
_entity.pdbx_description
1 polymer ?
#
loop_
_entity_poly.entity_id
_entity_poly.type
_entity_poly.pdbx_seq_one_letter_code
_entity_poly.pdbx_strand_id
1 'polypeptide(L)'
;SLSVPRLELCGAFLLSKLYQSSTGFLQRIPTSPQDPVFFSDSTITLGWINTPLYKLKTYVANRTSEITSLTNPSCWKHVSTEDNPSDCASRGLLPSQLLEHPLWWTGPAWLKEPEALWPSSAVELHTNL
;
A
#
# COMPACT_ATOMS: atom_id res chain seq x y z
N SER A 1 14.19 10.73 15.40
CA SER A 1 12.75 10.51 15.61
C SER A 1 12.15 9.80 14.41
N LEU A 2 11.09 9.02 14.62
CA LEU A 2 10.29 8.43 13.56
C LEU A 2 9.24 9.45 13.15
N SER A 3 9.21 9.84 11.88
CA SER A 3 8.19 10.76 11.34
C SER A 3 7.01 9.97 10.77
N VAL A 4 5.85 10.60 10.61
CA VAL A 4 4.65 9.98 10.00
C VAL A 4 4.98 9.36 8.63
N PRO A 5 5.68 10.03 7.69
CA PRO A 5 6.05 9.38 6.42
C PRO A 5 6.93 8.13 6.58
N ARG A 6 7.79 8.09 7.60
CA ARG A 6 8.61 6.89 7.88
C ARG A 6 7.78 5.74 8.46
N LEU A 7 6.71 6.05 9.19
CA LEU A 7 5.74 5.06 9.67
C LEU A 7 4.94 4.47 8.51
N GLU A 8 4.46 5.31 7.59
CA GLU A 8 3.75 4.87 6.38
C GLU A 8 4.63 3.96 5.51
N LEU A 9 5.90 4.33 5.30
CA LEU A 9 6.87 3.49 4.60
C LEU A 9 7.14 2.16 5.33
N CYS A 10 7.12 2.15 6.67
CA CYS A 10 7.21 0.92 7.45
C CYS A 10 5.96 0.04 7.28
N GLY A 11 4.77 0.65 7.13
CA GLY A 11 3.53 -0.06 6.80
C GLY A 11 3.63 -0.77 5.46
N ALA A 12 4.13 -0.06 4.43
CA ALA A 12 4.39 -0.64 3.12
C ALA A 12 5.38 -1.83 3.18
N PHE A 13 6.48 -1.66 3.92
CA PHE A 13 7.45 -2.75 4.14
C PHE A 13 6.86 -3.96 4.86
N LEU A 14 6.05 -3.73 5.89
CA LEU A 14 5.37 -4.82 6.61
C LEU A 14 4.45 -5.59 5.67
N LEU A 15 3.68 -4.88 4.83
CA LEU A 15 2.81 -5.50 3.82
C LEU A 15 3.63 -6.32 2.81
N SER A 16 4.75 -5.80 2.29
CA SER A 16 5.63 -6.55 1.38
C SER A 16 6.11 -7.86 2.01
N LYS A 17 6.55 -7.82 3.27
CA LYS A 17 7.00 -9.02 3.99
C LYS A 17 5.87 -10.02 4.22
N LEU A 18 4.69 -9.54 4.62
CA LEU A 18 3.52 -10.38 4.85
C LEU A 18 3.07 -11.07 3.57
N TYR A 19 3.04 -10.32 2.46
CA TYR A 19 2.73 -10.88 1.15
C TYR A 19 3.73 -11.97 0.81
N GLN A 20 5.03 -11.68 0.88
CA GLN A 20 6.09 -12.65 0.57
C GLN A 20 5.97 -13.92 1.41
N SER A 21 5.71 -13.82 2.73
CA SER A 21 5.54 -15.00 3.59
C SER A 21 4.27 -15.79 3.28
N SER A 22 3.27 -15.15 2.68
CA SER A 22 1.97 -15.75 2.37
C SER A 22 1.86 -16.26 0.92
N THR A 23 2.82 -15.94 0.05
CA THR A 23 2.81 -16.31 -1.39
C THR A 23 2.47 -17.78 -1.64
N GLY A 24 3.14 -18.71 -0.93
CA GLY A 24 2.90 -20.14 -1.11
C GLY A 24 1.49 -20.61 -0.69
N PHE A 25 0.82 -19.87 0.20
CA PHE A 25 -0.58 -20.09 0.54
C PHE A 25 -1.51 -19.47 -0.51
N LEU A 26 -1.26 -18.20 -0.89
CA LEU A 26 -2.04 -17.47 -1.88
C LEU A 26 -2.09 -18.20 -3.23
N GLN A 27 -0.96 -18.76 -3.68
CA GLN A 27 -0.89 -19.54 -4.92
C GLN A 27 -1.78 -20.79 -4.94
N ARG A 28 -2.22 -21.29 -3.78
CA ARG A 28 -3.14 -22.44 -3.67
C ARG A 28 -4.61 -22.03 -3.71
N ILE A 29 -4.91 -20.74 -3.57
CA ILE A 29 -6.27 -20.21 -3.65
C ILE A 29 -6.59 -20.01 -5.13
N PRO A 30 -7.59 -20.71 -5.70
CA PRO A 30 -7.90 -20.63 -7.13
C PRO A 30 -8.26 -19.21 -7.62
N THR A 31 -8.78 -18.37 -6.71
CA THR A 31 -9.18 -16.99 -6.99
C THR A 31 -8.09 -15.97 -6.68
N SER A 32 -6.89 -16.39 -6.27
CA SER A 32 -5.80 -15.44 -6.01
C SER A 32 -5.37 -14.77 -7.32
N PRO A 33 -5.22 -13.45 -7.34
CA PRO A 33 -4.64 -12.77 -8.50
C PRO A 33 -3.21 -13.25 -8.72
N GLN A 34 -2.82 -13.40 -9.99
CA GLN A 34 -1.43 -13.71 -10.36
C GLN A 34 -0.53 -12.51 -10.16
N ASP A 35 -1.05 -11.31 -10.48
CA ASP A 35 -0.37 -10.04 -10.30
C ASP A 35 -1.01 -9.27 -9.14
N PRO A 36 -0.37 -9.22 -7.95
CA PRO A 36 -0.91 -8.49 -6.81
C PRO A 36 -0.82 -6.97 -7.05
N VAL A 37 -1.81 -6.25 -6.52
CA VAL A 37 -1.77 -4.78 -6.43
C VAL A 37 -1.74 -4.39 -4.96
N PHE A 38 -0.81 -3.50 -4.60
CA PHE A 38 -0.64 -2.96 -3.26
C PHE A 38 -1.11 -1.52 -3.24
N PHE A 39 -1.92 -1.15 -2.25
CA PHE A 39 -2.46 0.19 -2.13
C PHE A 39 -1.85 0.95 -0.94
N SER A 40 -1.62 2.25 -1.12
CA SER A 40 -1.29 3.19 -0.05
C SER A 40 -1.92 4.55 -0.36
N ASP A 41 -2.42 5.24 0.66
CA ASP A 41 -2.86 6.63 0.56
C ASP A 41 -1.73 7.64 0.78
N SER A 42 -0.55 7.17 1.22
CA SER A 42 0.64 7.98 1.36
C SER A 42 1.32 8.18 0.01
N THR A 43 1.04 9.31 -0.64
CA THR A 43 1.74 9.74 -1.86
C THR A 43 3.25 9.90 -1.65
N ILE A 44 3.68 10.23 -0.42
CA ILE A 44 5.10 10.29 -0.06
C ILE A 44 5.73 8.89 -0.10
N THR A 45 5.06 7.89 0.49
CA THR A 45 5.53 6.50 0.46
C THR A 45 5.63 5.98 -0.96
N LEU A 46 4.61 6.21 -1.78
CA LEU A 46 4.61 5.83 -3.20
C LEU A 46 5.69 6.57 -4.00
N GLY A 47 5.88 7.86 -3.73
CA GLY A 47 6.96 8.65 -4.32
C GLY A 47 8.33 8.08 -4.00
N TRP A 48 8.58 7.68 -2.75
CA TRP A 48 9.83 7.03 -2.36
C TRP A 48 10.02 5.67 -3.03
N ILE A 49 8.99 4.82 -3.08
CA ILE A 49 9.04 3.51 -3.77
C ILE A 49 9.44 3.65 -5.24
N ASN A 50 9.01 4.73 -5.90
CA ASN A 50 9.33 5.02 -7.30
C ASN A 50 10.61 5.85 -7.50
N THR A 51 11.27 6.29 -6.44
CA THR A 51 12.47 7.13 -6.52
C THR A 51 13.74 6.26 -6.52
N PRO A 52 14.72 6.50 -7.42
CA PRO A 52 16.00 5.81 -7.37
C PRO A 52 16.70 5.93 -6.02
N LEU A 53 17.19 4.81 -5.49
CA LEU A 53 17.71 4.71 -4.11
C LEU A 53 18.80 5.74 -3.78
N TYR A 54 19.67 6.08 -4.74
CA TYR A 54 20.76 7.03 -4.53
C TYR A 54 20.29 8.48 -4.32
N LYS A 55 19.02 8.79 -4.61
CA LYS A 55 18.41 10.11 -4.32
C LYS A 55 17.77 10.17 -2.93
N LEU A 56 17.65 9.04 -2.24
CA LEU A 56 16.96 8.94 -0.97
C LEU A 56 17.94 9.03 0.20
N LYS A 57 17.50 9.61 1.31
CA LYS A 57 18.26 9.58 2.58
C LYS A 57 18.39 8.13 3.06
N THR A 58 19.53 7.79 3.67
CA THR A 58 19.93 6.41 4.02
C THR A 58 18.81 5.54 4.61
N TYR A 59 18.06 6.04 5.59
CA TYR A 59 16.95 5.28 6.19
C TYR A 59 15.87 4.91 5.17
N VAL A 60 15.45 5.89 4.37
CA VAL A 60 14.40 5.72 3.34
C VAL A 60 14.93 4.85 2.21
N ALA A 61 16.18 5.05 1.79
CA ALA A 61 16.84 4.24 0.77
C ALA A 61 16.89 2.76 1.18
N ASN A 62 17.34 2.45 2.40
CA ASN A 62 17.42 1.08 2.88
C ASN A 62 16.04 0.41 2.92
N ARG A 63 15.04 1.09 3.47
CA ARG A 63 13.68 0.54 3.56
C ARG A 63 13.03 0.36 2.19
N THR A 64 13.23 1.33 1.30
CA THR A 64 12.75 1.26 -0.08
C THR A 64 13.40 0.08 -0.81
N SER A 65 14.71 -0.11 -0.66
CA SER A 65 15.43 -1.23 -1.25
C SER A 65 14.86 -2.59 -0.82
N GLU A 66 14.42 -2.73 0.43
CA GLU A 66 13.77 -3.95 0.91
C GLU A 66 12.37 -4.13 0.32
N ILE A 67 11.59 -3.06 0.20
CA ILE A 67 10.26 -3.12 -0.44
C ILE A 67 10.39 -3.55 -1.90
N THR A 68 11.31 -2.93 -2.64
CA THR A 68 11.50 -3.18 -4.08
C THR A 68 12.19 -4.51 -4.38
N SER A 69 12.82 -5.15 -3.39
CA SER A 69 13.35 -6.52 -3.54
C SER A 69 12.28 -7.59 -3.32
N LEU A 70 11.20 -7.25 -2.60
CA LEU A 70 10.08 -8.15 -2.28
C LEU A 70 8.89 -7.96 -3.23
N THR A 71 8.72 -6.78 -3.80
CA THR A 71 7.57 -6.42 -4.64
C THR A 71 8.01 -5.51 -5.79
N ASN A 72 7.29 -5.57 -6.92
CA ASN A 72 7.57 -4.66 -8.04
C ASN A 72 6.99 -3.27 -7.74
N PRO A 73 7.77 -2.17 -7.85
CA PRO A 73 7.27 -0.80 -7.72
C PRO A 73 6.01 -0.50 -8.54
N SER A 74 5.86 -1.08 -9.73
CA SER A 74 4.70 -0.84 -10.60
C SER A 74 3.38 -1.43 -10.06
N CYS A 75 3.46 -2.34 -9.09
CA CYS A 75 2.29 -2.93 -8.43
C CYS A 75 1.75 -2.04 -7.30
N TRP A 76 2.46 -0.97 -6.93
CA TRP A 76 2.03 -0.04 -5.90
C TRP A 76 1.17 1.07 -6.51
N LYS A 77 -0.08 1.18 -6.04
CA LYS A 77 -1.04 2.18 -6.48
C LYS A 77 -1.50 3.05 -5.32
N HIS A 78 -1.96 4.26 -5.66
CA HIS A 78 -2.59 5.13 -4.68
C HIS A 78 -4.08 4.78 -4.51
N VAL A 79 -4.55 4.88 -3.27
CA VAL A 79 -5.96 4.86 -2.88
C VAL A 79 -6.23 6.14 -2.09
N SER A 80 -7.40 6.76 -2.23
CA SER A 80 -7.69 7.93 -1.40
C SER A 80 -7.82 7.52 0.07
N THR A 81 -7.57 8.46 0.99
CA THR A 81 -7.70 8.21 2.43
C THR A 81 -9.11 7.75 2.80
N GLU A 82 -10.15 8.25 2.13
CA GLU A 82 -11.55 7.86 2.39
C GLU A 82 -11.85 6.42 1.95
N ASP A 83 -11.13 5.92 0.94
CA ASP A 83 -11.31 4.59 0.38
C ASP A 83 -10.30 3.57 0.92
N ASN A 84 -9.39 3.99 1.82
CA ASN A 84 -8.34 3.13 2.39
C ASN A 84 -8.89 2.32 3.58
N PRO A 85 -9.07 0.99 3.48
CA PRO A 85 -9.59 0.20 4.59
C PRO A 85 -8.61 0.17 5.78
N SER A 86 -7.29 0.27 5.54
CA SER A 86 -6.30 0.23 6.62
C SER A 86 -6.44 1.39 7.61
N ASP A 87 -7.00 2.51 7.16
CA ASP A 87 -7.29 3.68 7.99
C ASP A 87 -8.38 3.42 9.04
N CYS A 88 -9.31 2.50 8.76
CA CYS A 88 -10.31 2.06 9.73
C CYS A 88 -9.65 1.48 10.99
N ALA A 89 -8.60 0.68 10.81
CA ALA A 89 -7.87 0.07 11.92
C ALA A 89 -6.87 1.02 12.57
N SER A 90 -6.20 1.88 11.78
CA SER A 90 -5.17 2.79 12.31
C SER A 90 -5.77 3.97 13.08
N ARG A 91 -6.99 4.43 12.73
CA ARG A 91 -7.68 5.56 13.37
C ARG A 91 -8.48 5.20 14.62
N GLY A 92 -8.47 3.93 15.02
CA GLY A 92 -9.01 3.49 16.30
C GLY A 92 -10.54 3.36 16.35
N LEU A 93 -11.14 2.76 15.32
CA LEU A 93 -12.54 2.34 15.41
C LEU A 93 -12.76 1.43 16.62
N LEU A 94 -13.88 1.66 17.33
CA LEU A 94 -14.29 0.75 18.39
C LEU A 94 -14.62 -0.63 17.80
N PRO A 95 -14.36 -1.74 18.51
CA PRO A 95 -14.71 -3.08 18.02
C PRO A 95 -16.17 -3.19 17.55
N SER A 96 -17.10 -2.55 18.27
CA SER A 96 -18.52 -2.52 17.89
C SER A 96 -18.80 -1.81 16.58
N GLN A 97 -18.06 -0.75 16.25
CA GLN A 97 -18.18 -0.04 14.97
C GLN A 97 -17.54 -0.83 13.83
N LEU A 98 -16.46 -1.56 14.12
CA LEU A 98 -15.75 -2.36 13.13
C LEU A 98 -16.61 -3.53 12.63
N LEU A 99 -17.44 -4.13 13.49
CA LEU A 99 -18.29 -5.29 13.15
C LEU A 99 -19.13 -5.08 11.89
N GLU A 100 -19.65 -3.87 11.71
CA GLU A 100 -20.54 -3.54 10.59
C GLU A 100 -19.90 -2.54 9.61
N HIS A 101 -18.58 -2.30 9.69
CA HIS A 101 -17.92 -1.27 8.88
C HIS A 101 -17.73 -1.73 7.42
N PRO A 102 -18.50 -1.19 6.45
CA PRO A 102 -18.54 -1.75 5.09
C PRO A 102 -17.21 -1.60 4.36
N LEU A 103 -16.51 -0.47 4.55
CA LEU A 103 -15.20 -0.23 3.93
C LEU A 103 -14.15 -1.24 4.39
N TRP A 104 -14.19 -1.66 5.66
CA TRP A 104 -13.21 -2.61 6.22
C TRP A 104 -13.43 -4.01 5.63
N TRP A 105 -14.68 -4.46 5.61
CA TRP A 105 -15.02 -5.83 5.21
C TRP A 105 -15.13 -6.04 3.71
N THR A 106 -15.54 -5.02 2.97
CA THR A 106 -15.86 -5.16 1.54
C THR A 106 -15.00 -4.29 0.63
N GLY A 107 -14.16 -3.42 1.20
CA GLY A 107 -13.38 -2.45 0.44
C GLY A 107 -14.26 -1.38 -0.23
N PRO A 108 -13.63 -0.46 -0.97
CA PRO A 108 -14.35 0.52 -1.77
C PRO A 108 -15.06 -0.14 -2.95
N ALA A 109 -16.18 0.44 -3.39
CA ALA A 109 -17.03 -0.17 -4.41
C ALA A 109 -16.28 -0.45 -5.73
N TRP A 110 -15.40 0.46 -6.14
CA TRP A 110 -14.62 0.34 -7.36
C TRP A 110 -13.64 -0.84 -7.36
N LEU A 111 -13.26 -1.39 -6.20
CA LEU A 111 -12.34 -2.54 -6.13
C LEU A 111 -12.98 -3.82 -6.69
N LYS A 112 -14.31 -3.85 -6.77
CA LYS A 112 -15.10 -4.94 -7.35
C LYS A 112 -15.23 -4.83 -8.87
N GLU A 113 -14.92 -3.65 -9.41
CA GLU A 113 -14.94 -3.40 -10.85
C GLU A 113 -13.66 -3.93 -11.51
N PRO A 114 -13.66 -4.16 -12.83
CA PRO A 114 -12.44 -4.44 -13.59
C PRO A 114 -11.35 -3.40 -13.32
N GLU A 115 -10.08 -3.82 -13.26
CA GLU A 115 -8.94 -2.95 -12.95
C GLU A 115 -8.83 -1.72 -13.86
N ALA A 116 -9.29 -1.82 -15.12
CA ALA A 116 -9.35 -0.71 -16.06
C ALA A 116 -10.27 0.45 -15.63
N LEU A 117 -11.20 0.20 -14.71
CA LEU A 117 -12.13 1.18 -14.15
C LEU A 117 -11.70 1.70 -12.77
N TRP A 118 -10.59 1.20 -12.23
CA TRP A 118 -10.09 1.68 -10.96
C TRP A 118 -9.63 3.14 -11.07
N PRO A 119 -9.75 3.93 -10.00
CA PRO A 119 -9.34 5.33 -10.02
C PRO A 119 -7.86 5.45 -10.39
N SER A 120 -7.60 6.10 -11.52
CA SER A 120 -6.24 6.40 -11.97
C SER A 120 -5.68 7.51 -11.10
N SER A 121 -4.64 7.20 -10.34
CA SER A 121 -3.96 8.20 -9.55
C SER A 121 -2.99 8.96 -10.45
N ALA A 122 -3.36 10.18 -10.84
CA ALA A 122 -2.40 11.14 -11.36
C ALA A 122 -1.47 11.54 -10.20
N VAL A 123 -0.46 10.72 -9.93
CA VAL A 123 0.62 11.10 -9.01
C VAL A 123 1.43 12.16 -9.74
N GLU A 124 1.08 13.43 -9.56
CA GLU A 124 2.00 14.52 -9.88
C GLU A 124 3.20 14.37 -8.95
N LEU A 125 4.29 13.84 -9.49
CA LEU A 125 5.58 13.80 -8.83
C LEU A 125 6.04 15.24 -8.61
N HIS A 126 5.64 15.84 -7.49
CA HIS A 126 6.26 17.05 -7.00
C HIS A 126 7.68 16.70 -6.55
N THR A 127 8.61 16.70 -7.51
CA THR A 127 10.04 16.68 -7.27
C THR A 127 10.46 17.99 -6.64
N ASN A 128 10.32 18.11 -5.32
CA ASN A 128 10.97 19.17 -4.56
C ASN A 128 11.81 18.54 -3.44
N LEU A 129 13.08 18.32 -3.81
CA LEU A 129 14.32 18.26 -3.01
C LEU A 129 14.42 17.28 -1.83
#